data_AF-A0A9X3B0H4-F1
#
_entry.id   AF-A0A9X3B0H4-F1
#
_cell.length_a   1.000
_cell.length_b   1.000
_cell.length_c   1.000
_cell.angle_alpha   90.00
_cell.angle_beta   90.00
_cell.angle_gamma   90.00
#
_symmetry.space_group_name_H-M   'P 1'
#
loop_
_entity.id
_entity.type
_entity.pdbx_description
1 polymer ?
#
loop_
_entity_poly.entity_id
_entity_poly.type
_entity_poly.pdbx_seq_one_letter_code
_entity_poly.pdbx_strand_id
1 'polypeptide(L)'
;MASVSPTTAEDRRRLWHPRGTLCAVCRRPTRGFGWFDPVRSKQPRPSVWFCSMACQGFWTRLARERWAMVDLTEQEKAAIRAAMKPVAEIMEEIGWQARFSDLTEAQVLTLIEVAVGGFQDAMHAMAADADAEVPF
;
A
#
# COMPACT_ATOMS: atom_id res chain seq x y z
N MET A 1 -9.43 50.94 6.01
CA MET A 1 -8.47 49.93 6.50
C MET A 1 -9.20 49.09 7.53
N ALA A 2 -9.63 47.87 7.18
CA ALA A 2 -10.32 47.00 8.13
C ALA A 2 -9.30 46.46 9.14
N SER A 3 -9.48 46.82 10.41
CA SER A 3 -8.68 46.29 11.51
C SER A 3 -8.92 44.79 11.64
N VAL A 4 -7.92 43.97 11.30
CA VAL A 4 -7.96 42.52 11.54
C VAL A 4 -7.82 42.32 13.05
N SER A 5 -8.92 41.99 13.72
CA SER A 5 -8.87 41.59 15.13
C SER A 5 -7.94 40.39 15.31
N PRO A 6 -7.07 40.38 16.34
CA PRO A 6 -6.16 39.26 16.54
C PRO A 6 -6.95 37.98 16.82
N THR A 7 -6.69 36.94 16.01
CA THR A 7 -7.32 35.61 16.16
C THR A 7 -6.99 35.07 17.55
N THR A 8 -8.02 34.85 18.38
CA THR A 8 -7.82 34.39 19.76
C THR A 8 -7.24 32.97 19.77
N ALA A 9 -6.61 32.57 20.88
CA ALA A 9 -6.12 31.20 21.04
C ALA A 9 -7.25 30.16 20.90
N GLU A 10 -8.46 30.52 21.27
CA GLU A 10 -9.65 29.68 21.10
C GLU A 10 -10.08 29.58 19.64
N ASP A 11 -10.03 30.67 18.88
CA ASP A 11 -10.30 30.66 17.43
C ASP A 11 -9.26 29.84 16.66
N ARG A 12 -7.98 29.91 17.08
CA ARG A 12 -6.92 29.06 16.52
C ARG A 12 -7.16 27.58 16.82
N ARG A 13 -7.68 27.25 18.01
CA ARG A 13 -8.07 25.88 18.36
C ARG A 13 -9.29 25.39 17.58
N ARG A 14 -10.24 26.29 17.25
CA ARG A 14 -11.42 25.96 16.41
C ARG A 14 -11.04 25.60 14.98
N LEU A 15 -10.00 26.21 14.44
CA LEU A 15 -9.47 25.89 13.11
C LEU A 15 -8.78 24.51 13.04
N TRP A 16 -8.28 24.02 14.18
CA TRP A 16 -7.55 22.74 14.27
C TRP A 16 -8.37 21.58 14.84
N HIS A 17 -9.51 21.82 15.49
CA HIS A 17 -10.28 20.76 16.12
C HIS A 17 -11.29 20.13 15.15
N PRO A 18 -11.29 18.79 14.97
CA PRO A 18 -12.24 18.08 14.12
C PRO A 18 -13.62 17.96 14.78
N ARG A 19 -14.35 19.07 14.91
CA ARG A 19 -15.71 19.02 15.46
C ARG A 19 -16.60 18.20 14.51
N GLY A 20 -17.21 17.14 15.04
CA GLY A 20 -18.11 16.25 14.28
C GLY A 20 -17.44 15.04 13.60
N THR A 21 -16.11 14.89 13.67
CA THR A 21 -15.43 13.71 13.11
C THR A 21 -15.35 12.58 14.14
N LEU A 22 -15.65 11.36 13.72
CA LEU A 22 -15.52 10.14 14.53
C LEU A 22 -14.10 9.58 14.45
N CYS A 23 -13.66 8.91 15.50
CA CYS A 23 -12.38 8.23 15.53
C CYS A 23 -12.32 7.15 14.44
N ALA A 24 -11.25 7.15 13.63
CA ALA A 24 -11.08 6.17 12.56
C ALA A 24 -10.96 4.71 13.05
N VAL A 25 -10.65 4.50 14.34
CA VAL A 25 -10.51 3.17 14.95
C VAL A 25 -11.80 2.75 15.67
N CYS A 26 -12.19 3.48 16.72
CA CYS A 26 -13.28 3.05 17.61
C CYS A 26 -14.60 3.82 17.42
N ARG A 27 -14.66 4.74 16.44
CA ARG A 27 -15.82 5.60 16.14
C ARG A 27 -16.35 6.48 17.28
N ARG A 28 -15.66 6.56 18.43
CA ARG A 28 -15.98 7.56 19.47
C ARG A 28 -15.69 8.98 18.96
N PRO A 29 -16.31 10.02 19.54
CA PRO A 29 -15.96 11.41 19.25
C PRO A 29 -14.45 11.63 19.39
N THR A 30 -13.87 12.29 18.40
CA THR A 30 -12.43 12.60 18.39
C THR A 30 -12.06 13.58 19.49
N ARG A 31 -10.80 13.52 19.93
CA ARG A 31 -10.26 14.37 21.00
C ARG A 31 -9.00 15.13 20.57
N GLY A 32 -8.90 15.43 19.27
CA GLY A 32 -7.81 16.25 18.70
C GLY A 32 -6.53 15.50 18.34
N PHE A 33 -6.48 14.17 18.44
CA PHE A 33 -5.35 13.39 17.94
C PHE A 33 -5.50 13.18 16.44
N GLY A 34 -4.55 13.64 15.63
CA GLY A 34 -4.56 13.51 14.18
C GLY A 34 -3.38 12.69 13.66
N TRP A 35 -3.53 12.10 12.47
CA TRP A 35 -2.42 11.47 11.75
C TRP A 35 -2.35 12.05 10.34
N PHE A 36 -1.14 12.27 9.83
CA PHE A 36 -0.87 12.83 8.53
C PHE A 36 -0.39 11.73 7.59
N ASP A 37 -1.00 11.65 6.41
CA ASP A 37 -0.55 10.76 5.35
C ASP A 37 0.77 11.28 4.75
N PRO A 38 1.89 10.54 4.87
CA PRO A 38 3.19 10.98 4.40
C PRO A 38 3.26 11.11 2.87
N VAL A 39 2.41 10.38 2.13
CA VAL A 39 2.40 10.35 0.66
C VAL A 39 1.54 11.49 0.08
N ARG A 40 0.56 12.00 0.84
CA ARG A 40 -0.39 13.05 0.38
C ARG A 40 0.01 14.48 0.75
N SER A 41 1.27 14.77 1.03
CA SER A 41 1.72 16.03 1.64
C SER A 41 1.69 17.25 0.69
N LYS A 42 0.49 17.71 0.31
CA LYS A 42 0.24 19.08 -0.19
C LYS A 42 -0.63 19.92 0.75
N GLN A 43 -1.14 19.37 1.85
CA GLN A 43 -2.00 20.10 2.79
C GLN A 43 -1.56 19.98 4.26
N PRO A 44 -1.72 21.03 5.06
CA PRO A 44 -1.32 21.06 6.48
C PRO A 44 -2.36 20.40 7.43
N ARG A 45 -3.25 19.55 6.91
CA ARG A 45 -4.41 19.01 7.67
C ARG A 45 -4.23 17.51 7.92
N PRO A 46 -4.51 16.98 9.12
CA PRO A 46 -4.50 15.53 9.35
C PRO A 46 -5.47 14.83 8.40
N SER A 47 -5.06 13.70 7.83
CA SER A 47 -5.89 12.89 6.93
C SER A 47 -6.96 12.11 7.71
N VAL A 48 -6.70 11.80 8.98
CA VAL A 48 -7.62 11.09 9.89
C VAL A 48 -7.45 11.57 11.34
N TRP A 49 -8.49 11.33 12.15
CA TRP A 49 -8.59 11.79 13.54
C TRP A 49 -8.94 10.67 14.53
N PHE A 50 -8.55 10.82 15.80
CA PHE A 50 -8.67 9.80 16.85
C PHE A 50 -9.15 10.35 18.20
N CYS A 51 -9.70 9.46 19.03
CA CYS A 51 -10.14 9.79 20.39
C CYS A 51 -9.04 9.68 21.45
N SER A 52 -7.90 9.05 21.16
CA SER A 52 -6.78 8.84 22.09
C SER A 52 -5.47 8.51 21.36
N MET A 53 -4.34 8.67 22.06
CA MET A 53 -3.03 8.21 21.58
C MET A 53 -3.00 6.71 21.29
N ALA A 54 -3.76 5.90 22.04
CA ALA A 54 -3.85 4.45 21.79
C ALA A 54 -4.47 4.14 20.42
N CYS A 55 -5.58 4.81 20.06
CA CYS A 55 -6.20 4.67 18.75
C CYS A 55 -5.29 5.21 17.63
N GLN A 56 -4.62 6.35 17.85
CA GLN A 56 -3.65 6.88 16.90
C GLN A 56 -2.47 5.92 16.68
N GLY A 57 -1.92 5.35 17.76
CA GLY A 57 -0.80 4.42 17.72
C GLY A 57 -1.16 3.11 17.02
N PHE A 58 -2.33 2.55 17.32
CA PHE A 58 -2.88 1.40 16.61
C PHE A 58 -2.98 1.66 15.10
N TRP A 59 -3.60 2.78 14.72
CA TRP A 59 -3.72 3.14 13.31
C TRP A 59 -2.37 3.38 12.64
N THR A 60 -1.41 4.00 13.33
CA THR A 60 -0.08 4.27 12.77
C THR A 60 0.68 2.98 12.49
N ARG A 61 0.54 1.96 13.35
CA ARG A 61 1.12 0.63 13.12
C ARG A 61 0.46 -0.04 11.90
N LEU A 62 -0.87 -0.09 11.90
CA LEU A 62 -1.63 -0.65 10.78
C LEU A 62 -1.32 0.06 9.45
N ALA A 63 -1.24 1.39 9.44
CA ALA A 63 -0.92 2.18 8.26
C ALA A 63 0.51 1.92 7.76
N ARG A 64 1.46 1.62 8.66
CA ARG A 64 2.82 1.20 8.27
C ARG A 64 2.82 -0.21 7.70
N GLU A 65 2.05 -1.14 8.26
CA GLU A 65 1.97 -2.52 7.75
C GLU A 65 1.25 -2.59 6.40
N ARG A 66 0.22 -1.78 6.19
CA ARG A 66 -0.58 -1.79 4.95
C ARG A 66 0.04 -0.98 3.80
N TRP A 67 1.00 -0.11 4.09
CA TRP A 67 1.67 0.77 3.10
C TRP A 67 3.19 0.69 3.12
N ALA A 68 3.78 -0.20 3.94
CA ALA A 68 5.14 -0.64 3.68
C ALA A 68 5.14 -1.21 2.26
N MET A 69 6.17 -0.86 1.49
CA MET A 69 6.60 -1.62 0.32
C MET A 69 6.34 -3.11 0.60
N VAL A 70 5.71 -3.84 -0.32
CA VAL A 70 5.48 -5.29 -0.11
C VAL A 70 6.85 -5.88 0.20
N ASP A 71 7.09 -6.22 1.47
CA ASP A 71 8.33 -6.81 1.93
C ASP A 71 8.30 -8.25 1.44
N LEU A 72 8.65 -8.43 0.17
CA LEU A 72 8.69 -9.73 -0.48
C LEU A 72 9.63 -10.62 0.32
N THR A 73 9.13 -11.76 0.74
CA THR A 73 9.93 -12.85 1.30
C THR A 73 10.99 -13.28 0.29
N GLU A 74 12.06 -13.94 0.76
CA GLU A 74 13.09 -14.45 -0.15
C GLU A 74 12.52 -15.46 -1.14
N GLN A 75 11.51 -16.23 -0.73
CA GLN A 75 10.75 -17.12 -1.60
C GLN A 75 9.99 -16.36 -2.69
N GLU A 76 9.26 -15.30 -2.33
CA GLU A 76 8.53 -14.49 -3.31
C GLU A 76 9.49 -13.79 -4.29
N LYS A 77 10.65 -13.30 -3.83
CA LYS A 77 11.69 -12.75 -4.72
C LYS A 77 12.25 -13.81 -5.67
N ALA A 78 12.46 -15.04 -5.18
CA ALA A 78 12.91 -16.15 -6.02
C ALA A 78 11.84 -16.54 -7.06
N ALA A 79 10.58 -16.61 -6.65
CA ALA A 79 9.46 -16.91 -7.53
C ALA A 79 9.27 -15.83 -8.61
N ILE A 80 9.44 -14.54 -8.28
CA ILE A 80 9.43 -13.46 -9.29
C ILE A 80 10.55 -13.67 -10.31
N ARG A 81 11.76 -14.04 -9.88
CA ARG A 81 12.86 -14.32 -10.83
C ARG A 81 12.57 -15.53 -11.71
N ALA A 82 11.95 -16.58 -11.15
CA ALA A 82 11.56 -17.76 -11.92
C ALA A 82 10.49 -17.44 -12.97
N ALA A 83 9.49 -16.61 -12.60
CA ALA A 83 8.43 -16.15 -13.50
C ALA A 83 8.94 -15.32 -14.68
N MET A 84 10.17 -14.76 -14.61
CA MET A 84 10.74 -14.00 -15.73
C MET A 84 11.04 -14.84 -16.96
N LYS A 85 11.33 -16.13 -16.79
CA LYS A 85 11.59 -17.01 -17.93
C LYS A 85 10.37 -17.15 -18.86
N PRO A 86 9.20 -17.60 -18.37
CA PRO A 86 8.05 -17.76 -19.26
C PRO A 86 7.52 -16.40 -19.76
N VAL A 87 7.67 -15.31 -18.99
CA VAL A 87 7.39 -13.95 -19.50
C VAL A 87 8.31 -13.58 -20.67
N ALA A 88 9.60 -13.92 -20.60
CA ALA A 88 10.55 -13.67 -21.69
C ALA A 88 10.20 -14.48 -22.95
N GLU A 89 9.69 -15.71 -22.80
CA GLU A 89 9.21 -16.53 -23.92
C GLU A 89 8.03 -15.85 -24.63
N ILE A 90 7.04 -15.33 -23.88
CA ILE A 90 5.93 -14.56 -24.47
C ILE A 90 6.42 -13.26 -25.12
N MET A 91 7.38 -12.57 -24.49
CA MET A 91 7.98 -11.35 -25.07
C MET A 91 8.79 -11.62 -26.35
N GLU A 92 9.36 -12.82 -26.51
CA GLU A 92 10.01 -13.25 -27.75
C GLU A 92 8.98 -13.40 -28.88
N GLU A 93 7.82 -13.99 -28.59
CA GLU A 93 6.71 -14.12 -29.55
C GLU A 93 6.09 -12.77 -29.94
N ILE A 94 5.95 -11.86 -28.97
CA ILE A 94 5.45 -10.50 -29.19
C ILE A 94 6.51 -9.63 -29.91
N GLY A 95 7.79 -9.90 -29.65
CA GLY A 95 8.94 -9.14 -30.12
C GLY A 95 9.36 -8.04 -29.13
N TRP A 96 10.63 -8.07 -28.73
CA TRP A 96 11.23 -7.13 -27.76
C TRP A 96 11.19 -5.64 -28.13
N GLN A 97 10.99 -5.33 -29.42
CA GLN A 97 10.90 -3.95 -29.89
C GLN A 97 9.48 -3.38 -29.79
N ALA A 98 8.48 -4.22 -29.52
CA ALA A 98 7.11 -3.77 -29.32
C ALA A 98 7.01 -2.92 -28.06
N ARG A 99 6.40 -1.74 -28.19
CA ARG A 99 6.13 -0.88 -27.03
C ARG A 99 4.94 -1.47 -26.28
N PHE A 100 4.97 -1.42 -24.96
CA PHE A 100 3.85 -1.89 -24.14
C PHE A 100 2.52 -1.21 -24.50
N SER A 101 2.54 0.06 -24.93
CA SER A 101 1.36 0.81 -25.39
C SER A 101 0.73 0.29 -26.67
N ASP A 102 1.49 -0.48 -27.44
CA ASP A 102 1.09 -0.95 -28.77
C ASP A 102 0.63 -2.42 -28.71
N LEU A 103 0.68 -3.04 -27.53
CA LEU A 103 0.19 -4.39 -27.30
C LEU A 103 -1.33 -4.42 -27.30
N THR A 104 -1.87 -5.47 -27.93
CA THR A 104 -3.30 -5.77 -27.86
C THR A 104 -3.70 -6.19 -26.45
N GLU A 105 -4.99 -6.06 -26.12
CA GLU A 105 -5.54 -6.53 -24.83
C GLU A 105 -5.23 -8.01 -24.60
N ALA A 106 -5.36 -8.85 -25.64
CA ALA A 106 -5.05 -10.27 -25.55
C ALA A 106 -3.58 -10.53 -25.18
N GLN A 107 -2.63 -9.81 -25.80
CA GLN A 107 -1.21 -9.95 -25.49
C GLN A 107 -0.88 -9.53 -24.05
N VAL A 108 -1.50 -8.44 -23.58
CA VAL A 108 -1.31 -7.99 -22.19
C VAL A 108 -1.88 -9.01 -21.20
N LEU A 109 -3.07 -9.55 -21.49
CA LEU A 109 -3.66 -10.60 -20.65
C LEU A 109 -2.76 -11.83 -20.59
N THR A 110 -2.26 -12.31 -21.74
CA THR A 110 -1.32 -13.45 -21.78
C THR A 110 -0.05 -13.18 -20.97
N LEU A 111 0.54 -11.98 -21.09
CA LEU A 111 1.72 -11.62 -20.29
C LEU A 111 1.44 -11.68 -18.78
N ILE A 112 0.27 -11.20 -18.34
CA ILE A 112 -0.11 -11.22 -16.92
C ILE A 112 -0.38 -12.65 -16.45
N GLU A 113 -1.13 -13.44 -17.22
CA GLU A 113 -1.43 -14.84 -16.91
C GLU A 113 -0.16 -15.67 -16.76
N VAL A 114 0.78 -15.50 -17.69
CA VAL A 114 2.06 -16.22 -17.65
C VAL A 114 2.94 -15.76 -16.50
N ALA A 115 2.97 -14.45 -16.20
CA ALA A 115 3.72 -13.94 -15.05
C ALA A 115 3.17 -14.47 -13.72
N VAL A 116 1.85 -14.44 -13.54
CA VAL A 116 1.19 -14.93 -12.31
C VAL A 116 1.30 -16.45 -12.20
N GLY A 117 1.08 -17.18 -13.29
CA GLY A 117 1.23 -18.63 -13.34
C GLY A 117 2.65 -19.08 -12.99
N GLY A 118 3.67 -18.51 -13.65
CA GLY A 118 5.07 -18.83 -13.36
C GLY A 118 5.49 -18.50 -11.92
N PHE A 119 4.92 -17.45 -11.33
CA PHE A 119 5.14 -17.14 -9.91
C PHE A 119 4.49 -18.20 -9.00
N GLN A 120 3.23 -18.56 -9.26
CA GLN A 120 2.50 -19.55 -8.47
C GLN A 120 3.16 -20.93 -8.56
N ASP A 121 3.57 -21.36 -9.75
CA ASP A 121 4.28 -22.62 -9.96
C ASP A 121 5.57 -22.68 -9.16
N ALA A 122 6.37 -21.60 -9.17
CA ALA A 122 7.60 -21.52 -8.40
C ALA A 122 7.33 -21.56 -6.88
N MET A 123 6.31 -20.84 -6.40
CA MET A 123 5.91 -20.88 -4.98
C MET A 123 5.44 -22.28 -4.56
N HIS A 124 4.68 -22.98 -5.40
CA HIS A 124 4.22 -24.34 -5.14
C HIS A 124 5.37 -25.34 -5.12
N ALA A 125 6.32 -25.24 -6.05
CA ALA A 125 7.51 -26.10 -6.07
C ALA A 125 8.35 -25.92 -4.79
N MET A 126 8.60 -24.68 -4.39
CA MET A 126 9.37 -24.38 -3.18
C MET A 126 8.68 -24.85 -1.89
N ALA A 127 7.35 -24.77 -1.85
CA ALA A 127 6.59 -25.30 -0.71
C ALA A 127 6.68 -26.83 -0.63
N ALA A 128 6.61 -27.53 -1.77
CA ALA A 128 6.76 -28.99 -1.82
C ALA A 128 8.16 -29.45 -1.39
N ASP A 129 9.21 -28.71 -1.77
CA ASP A 129 10.59 -29.01 -1.36
C ASP A 129 10.80 -28.82 0.15
N ALA A 130 10.17 -27.79 0.75
CA ALA A 130 10.25 -27.54 2.19
C ALA A 130 9.57 -28.65 3.03
N ASP A 131 8.47 -29.22 2.53
CA ASP A 131 7.76 -30.32 3.19
C ASP A 131 8.54 -31.66 3.09
N ALA A 132 9.35 -31.84 2.05
CA ALA A 132 10.18 -33.04 1.86
C ALA A 132 11.36 -33.11 2.85
N GLU A 133 11.75 -31.98 3.45
CA GLU A 133 12.93 -31.87 4.31
C GLU A 133 12.65 -32.16 5.80
N VAL A 134 11.40 -32.47 6.19
CA VAL A 134 11.05 -32.79 7.58
C VAL A 134 11.22 -34.30 7.84
N PRO A 135 12.29 -34.75 8.53
CA PRO A 135 12.42 -36.15 8.93
C PRO A 135 11.50 -36.37 10.14
N PHE A 136 10.64 -37.38 10.04
CA PHE A 136 9.79 -37.85 11.13
C PHE A 136 10.59 -38.48 12.27
#